data_AF-A0A538PX14-F1
#
_entry.id   AF-A0A538PX14-F1
#
_cell.length_a   1.000
_cell.length_b   1.000
_cell.length_c   1.000
_cell.angle_alpha   90.00
_cell.angle_beta   90.00
_cell.angle_gamma   90.00
#
_symmetry.space_group_name_H-M   'P 1'
#
loop_
_entity.id
_entity.type
_entity.pdbx_description
1 polymer ?
#
loop_
_entity_poly.entity_id
_entity_poly.type
_entity_poly.pdbx_seq_one_letter_code
_entity_poly.pdbx_strand_id
1 'polypeptide(L)'
;MTPPSWIAIPGIRRPTSAHELFHRIQYAHGYRTTWTPSGSYQWFSEGSAAWAEVFVWGRTSASNKLTGLFTNPDLNLWDASYQAQPFWIFFQIRQQDMPGENTLRSFLQRYHTLGNERTALAQIIDENWAPNNVYGQLDTFFALFAREREIGAWRTGPTGGAYPEILGPDGANIVPAVAETPVPLAAGASYTVSQTVSPLGSDYYHLSFQPGTDGHDLTVSVTVPPGGDYSYYLVWRKAQAIQLAQADALVLIISGRGAGGSYTLNAHIA
;
A
#
# COMPACT_ATOMS: atom_id res chain seq x y z
N MET A 1 -21.65 -14.93 8.69
CA MET A 1 -22.73 -14.09 8.12
C MET A 1 -22.77 -14.34 6.64
N THR A 2 -23.92 -14.69 6.08
CA THR A 2 -24.13 -14.73 4.62
C THR A 2 -24.07 -13.29 4.12
N PRO A 3 -23.25 -12.96 3.09
CA PRO A 3 -23.22 -11.61 2.55
C PRO A 3 -24.64 -11.19 2.12
N PRO A 4 -25.06 -9.94 2.38
CA PRO A 4 -26.36 -9.45 1.93
C PRO A 4 -26.57 -9.75 0.43
N SER A 5 -27.78 -10.15 0.04
CA SER A 5 -28.13 -10.54 -1.34
C SER A 5 -27.82 -9.46 -2.38
N TRP A 6 -27.67 -8.20 -1.97
CA TRP A 6 -27.28 -7.10 -2.84
C TRP A 6 -25.80 -7.11 -3.24
N ILE A 7 -24.91 -7.78 -2.50
CA ILE A 7 -23.48 -7.97 -2.88
C ILE A 7 -23.38 -8.96 -4.06
N ALA A 8 -24.35 -9.86 -4.19
CA ALA A 8 -24.32 -10.98 -5.12
C ALA A 8 -24.68 -10.65 -6.58
N ILE A 9 -25.10 -9.42 -6.89
CA ILE A 9 -25.38 -9.00 -8.28
C ILE A 9 -24.15 -8.30 -8.83
N PRO A 10 -23.43 -8.90 -9.80
CA PRO A 10 -22.31 -8.26 -10.46
C PRO A 10 -22.70 -6.95 -11.16
N GLY A 11 -21.73 -6.06 -11.29
CA GLY A 11 -21.89 -4.82 -12.05
C GLY A 11 -21.29 -3.59 -11.39
N ILE A 12 -21.18 -2.54 -12.19
CA ILE A 12 -20.48 -1.29 -11.83
C ILE A 12 -21.38 -0.25 -11.17
N ARG A 13 -22.69 -0.28 -11.44
CA ARG A 13 -23.59 0.86 -11.12
C ARG A 13 -23.62 1.24 -9.64
N ARG A 14 -23.69 0.25 -8.75
CA ARG A 14 -23.74 0.46 -7.30
C ARG A 14 -22.41 1.00 -6.76
N PRO A 15 -21.25 0.34 -7.02
CA PRO A 15 -19.93 0.90 -6.76
C PRO A 15 -19.77 2.33 -7.26
N THR A 16 -20.06 2.59 -8.55
CA THR A 16 -19.96 3.93 -9.14
C THR A 16 -20.85 4.95 -8.43
N SER A 17 -22.06 4.58 -7.99
CA SER A 17 -22.92 5.49 -7.25
C SER A 17 -22.33 5.90 -5.90
N ALA A 18 -21.62 4.99 -5.22
CA ALA A 18 -20.90 5.32 -3.99
C ALA A 18 -19.69 6.23 -4.27
N HIS A 19 -18.95 5.96 -5.34
CA HIS A 19 -17.83 6.81 -5.82
C HIS A 19 -18.29 8.26 -6.03
N GLU A 20 -19.33 8.45 -6.84
CA GLU A 20 -19.85 9.79 -7.16
C GLU A 20 -20.48 10.50 -5.96
N LEU A 21 -21.16 9.76 -5.07
CA LEU A 21 -21.68 10.32 -3.84
C LEU A 21 -20.56 10.80 -2.93
N PHE A 22 -19.44 10.08 -2.87
CA PHE A 22 -18.31 10.47 -2.04
C PHE A 22 -17.65 11.77 -2.52
N HIS A 23 -17.61 12.04 -3.82
CA HIS A 23 -17.19 13.36 -4.32
C HIS A 23 -18.03 14.51 -3.76
N ARG A 24 -19.35 14.31 -3.56
CA ARG A 24 -20.20 15.31 -2.91
C ARG A 24 -19.85 15.52 -1.45
N ILE A 25 -19.47 14.44 -0.74
CA ILE A 25 -18.99 14.52 0.65
C ILE A 25 -17.67 15.30 0.70
N GLN A 26 -16.71 15.00 -0.18
CA GLN A 26 -15.46 15.77 -0.29
C GLN A 26 -15.73 17.27 -0.50
N TYR A 27 -16.66 17.61 -1.39
CA TYR A 27 -17.05 18.99 -1.67
C TYR A 27 -17.67 19.68 -0.45
N ALA A 28 -18.57 18.99 0.26
CA ALA A 28 -19.17 19.47 1.51
C ALA A 28 -18.11 19.69 2.62
N HIS A 29 -17.01 18.96 2.57
CA HIS A 29 -15.86 19.10 3.47
C HIS A 29 -14.75 20.03 2.94
N GLY A 30 -15.06 20.89 1.97
CA GLY A 30 -14.17 21.99 1.58
C GLY A 30 -13.32 21.75 0.33
N TYR A 31 -13.37 20.55 -0.29
CA TYR A 31 -12.63 20.28 -1.52
C TYR A 31 -13.11 21.17 -2.66
N ARG A 32 -12.20 21.96 -3.26
CA ARG A 32 -12.44 22.94 -4.33
C ARG A 32 -13.39 24.10 -3.96
N THR A 33 -13.74 24.25 -2.68
CA THR A 33 -14.52 25.39 -2.17
C THR A 33 -13.69 26.22 -1.22
N THR A 34 -13.11 25.59 -0.21
CA THR A 34 -12.23 26.22 0.78
C THR A 34 -10.77 25.89 0.50
N TRP A 35 -10.50 24.69 -0.03
CA TRP A 35 -9.18 24.25 -0.45
C TRP A 35 -9.08 24.19 -1.98
N THR A 36 -8.08 24.90 -2.52
CA THR A 36 -7.83 24.99 -3.98
C THR A 36 -6.49 24.34 -4.33
N PRO A 37 -6.43 23.02 -4.53
CA PRO A 37 -5.19 22.37 -4.96
C PRO A 37 -4.77 22.87 -6.34
N SER A 38 -3.47 23.04 -6.54
CA SER A 38 -2.88 23.58 -7.77
C SER A 38 -2.85 22.61 -8.96
N GLY A 39 -3.53 21.46 -8.89
CA GLY A 39 -3.53 20.45 -9.94
C GLY A 39 -4.61 19.37 -9.82
N SER A 40 -4.51 18.34 -10.67
CA SER A 40 -5.37 17.16 -10.65
C SER A 40 -5.06 16.32 -9.40
N TYR A 41 -5.60 16.73 -8.27
CA TYR A 41 -5.40 16.14 -6.94
C TYR A 41 -6.14 14.79 -6.79
N GLN A 42 -5.96 13.93 -7.79
CA GLN A 42 -6.78 12.75 -8.03
C GLN A 42 -6.45 11.60 -7.10
N TRP A 43 -5.21 11.49 -6.63
CA TRP A 43 -4.83 10.46 -5.66
C TRP A 43 -5.74 10.49 -4.42
N PHE A 44 -6.08 11.69 -3.96
CA PHE A 44 -7.08 11.93 -2.94
C PHE A 44 -8.49 11.87 -3.52
N SER A 45 -8.83 12.72 -4.50
CA SER A 45 -10.23 12.90 -4.89
C SER A 45 -10.81 11.61 -5.49
N GLU A 46 -10.10 11.01 -6.43
CA GLU A 46 -10.50 9.75 -7.07
C GLU A 46 -10.14 8.53 -6.23
N GLY A 47 -8.99 8.52 -5.55
CA GLY A 47 -8.57 7.38 -4.73
C GLY A 47 -9.47 7.16 -3.52
N SER A 48 -9.86 8.22 -2.80
CA SER A 48 -10.76 8.09 -1.64
C SER A 48 -12.22 7.88 -2.07
N ALA A 49 -12.64 8.39 -3.23
CA ALA A 49 -13.94 8.04 -3.81
C ALA A 49 -13.98 6.56 -4.23
N ALA A 50 -12.88 6.03 -4.79
CA ALA A 50 -12.76 4.61 -5.10
C ALA A 50 -12.82 3.76 -3.82
N TRP A 51 -12.18 4.19 -2.71
CA TRP A 51 -12.34 3.52 -1.42
C TRP A 51 -13.81 3.38 -0.99
N ALA A 52 -14.64 4.41 -1.23
CA ALA A 52 -16.04 4.39 -0.83
C ALA A 52 -16.84 3.28 -1.52
N GLU A 53 -16.43 2.87 -2.73
CA GLU A 53 -17.00 1.71 -3.42
C GLU A 53 -16.88 0.44 -2.58
N VAL A 54 -15.68 0.19 -2.05
CA VAL A 54 -15.37 -0.99 -1.24
C VAL A 54 -16.00 -0.88 0.15
N PHE A 55 -15.95 0.30 0.76
CA PHE A 55 -16.59 0.55 2.06
C PHE A 55 -18.09 0.25 2.05
N VAL A 56 -18.81 0.69 1.02
CA VAL A 56 -20.27 0.51 0.94
C VAL A 56 -20.65 -0.85 0.38
N TRP A 57 -19.95 -1.32 -0.65
CA TRP A 57 -20.40 -2.47 -1.45
C TRP A 57 -19.50 -3.71 -1.37
N GLY A 58 -18.32 -3.63 -0.77
CA GLY A 58 -17.31 -4.70 -0.82
C GLY A 58 -16.85 -5.01 -2.25
N ARG A 59 -17.00 -4.05 -3.17
CA ARG A 59 -16.81 -4.24 -4.62
C ARG A 59 -16.24 -2.97 -5.24
N THR A 60 -15.36 -3.14 -6.22
CA THR A 60 -14.84 -2.04 -7.05
C THR A 60 -15.51 -2.00 -8.43
N SER A 61 -15.71 -0.80 -8.99
CA SER A 61 -16.27 -0.58 -10.33
C SER A 61 -15.28 -0.90 -11.45
N ALA A 62 -13.98 -1.00 -11.14
CA ALA A 62 -12.97 -1.47 -12.08
C ALA A 62 -11.80 -2.11 -11.33
N SER A 63 -11.39 -3.31 -11.76
CA SER A 63 -10.36 -4.10 -11.06
C SER A 63 -9.00 -3.39 -11.01
N ASN A 64 -8.68 -2.57 -12.01
CA ASN A 64 -7.43 -1.82 -12.07
C ASN A 64 -7.26 -0.79 -10.94
N LYS A 65 -8.36 -0.35 -10.30
CA LYS A 65 -8.31 0.51 -9.10
C LYS A 65 -7.64 -0.22 -7.93
N LEU A 66 -7.84 -1.53 -7.81
CA LEU A 66 -7.19 -2.37 -6.80
C LEU A 66 -5.84 -2.91 -7.24
N THR A 67 -5.71 -3.34 -8.50
CA THR A 67 -4.50 -4.06 -8.95
C THR A 67 -3.37 -3.12 -9.40
N GLY A 68 -3.66 -1.87 -9.74
CA GLY A 68 -2.70 -0.94 -10.36
C GLY A 68 -1.39 -0.79 -9.58
N LEU A 69 -1.49 -0.44 -8.29
CA LEU A 69 -0.34 -0.31 -7.38
C LEU A 69 0.36 -1.64 -7.07
N PHE A 70 -0.22 -2.78 -7.42
CA PHE A 70 0.42 -4.08 -7.24
C PHE A 70 1.18 -4.46 -8.51
N THR A 71 0.60 -4.20 -9.68
CA THR A 71 1.24 -4.46 -10.98
C THR A 71 2.32 -3.44 -11.33
N ASN A 72 2.22 -2.20 -10.81
CA ASN A 72 3.24 -1.17 -10.91
C ASN A 72 3.53 -0.61 -9.50
N PRO A 73 4.33 -1.33 -8.70
CA PRO A 73 4.57 -0.97 -7.31
C PRO A 73 5.38 0.31 -7.12
N ASP A 74 6.18 0.71 -8.12
CA ASP A 74 6.93 1.96 -8.14
C ASP A 74 6.10 3.15 -8.64
N LEU A 75 4.80 2.98 -8.90
CA LEU A 75 3.95 4.13 -9.19
C LEU A 75 3.95 5.10 -8.00
N ASN A 76 4.35 6.35 -8.27
CA ASN A 76 4.25 7.41 -7.28
C ASN A 76 2.81 7.50 -6.74
N LEU A 77 2.65 7.31 -5.44
CA LEU A 77 1.32 7.27 -4.81
C LEU A 77 0.55 8.59 -5.01
N TRP A 78 1.26 9.73 -5.08
CA TRP A 78 0.65 11.05 -5.34
C TRP A 78 0.07 11.18 -6.76
N ASP A 79 0.50 10.32 -7.68
CA ASP A 79 0.04 10.31 -9.07
C ASP A 79 -0.97 9.17 -9.35
N ALA A 80 -1.23 8.31 -8.36
CA ALA A 80 -1.95 7.05 -8.55
C ALA A 80 -3.46 7.19 -8.82
N SER A 81 -4.06 8.38 -8.67
CA SER A 81 -5.49 8.61 -8.98
C SER A 81 -6.40 7.53 -8.33
N TYR A 82 -7.29 6.90 -9.10
CA TYR A 82 -8.13 5.77 -8.63
C TYR A 82 -7.32 4.58 -8.09
N GLN A 83 -6.09 4.38 -8.57
CA GLN A 83 -5.23 3.27 -8.16
C GLN A 83 -4.70 3.44 -6.73
N ALA A 84 -4.87 4.63 -6.12
CA ALA A 84 -4.62 4.85 -4.69
C ALA A 84 -5.66 4.17 -3.77
N GLN A 85 -6.72 3.56 -4.31
CA GLN A 85 -7.77 2.87 -3.53
C GLN A 85 -7.21 1.91 -2.44
N PRO A 86 -6.20 1.05 -2.70
CA PRO A 86 -5.66 0.16 -1.68
C PRO A 86 -4.98 0.91 -0.52
N PHE A 87 -4.37 2.07 -0.78
CA PHE A 87 -3.81 2.92 0.28
C PHE A 87 -4.93 3.48 1.18
N TRP A 88 -6.03 3.98 0.60
CA TRP A 88 -7.12 4.53 1.39
C TRP A 88 -7.86 3.44 2.22
N ILE A 89 -7.94 2.22 1.69
CA ILE A 89 -8.38 1.04 2.46
C ILE A 89 -7.44 0.81 3.64
N PHE A 90 -6.13 0.72 3.37
CA PHE A 90 -5.11 0.53 4.40
C PHE A 90 -5.16 1.63 5.48
N PHE A 91 -5.24 2.90 5.07
CA PHE A 91 -5.34 4.05 5.96
C PHE A 91 -6.54 3.95 6.90
N GLN A 92 -7.72 3.59 6.39
CA GLN A 92 -8.90 3.42 7.24
C GLN A 92 -8.68 2.29 8.26
N ILE A 93 -8.39 1.08 7.77
CA ILE A 93 -8.43 -0.12 8.63
C ILE A 93 -7.27 -0.18 9.62
N ARG A 94 -6.11 0.38 9.26
CA ARG A 94 -4.91 0.27 10.08
C ARG A 94 -5.03 1.13 11.34
N GLN A 95 -5.79 2.21 11.22
CA GLN A 95 -6.05 3.20 12.25
C GLN A 95 -7.40 3.00 12.95
N GLN A 96 -8.12 1.94 12.61
CA GLN A 96 -9.41 1.62 13.21
C GLN A 96 -9.17 0.72 14.42
N ASP A 97 -9.23 1.29 15.62
CA ASP A 97 -9.10 0.53 16.88
C ASP A 97 -10.43 -0.13 17.24
N MET A 98 -11.57 0.48 16.87
CA MET A 98 -12.91 -0.04 17.12
C MET A 98 -13.79 -0.12 15.86
N PRO A 99 -14.67 -1.14 15.73
CA PRO A 99 -15.56 -1.31 14.57
C PRO A 99 -16.48 -0.12 14.22
N GLY A 100 -16.66 0.85 15.12
CA GLY A 100 -17.46 2.06 14.90
C GLY A 100 -16.66 3.30 14.49
N GLU A 101 -15.33 3.24 14.53
CA GLU A 101 -14.48 4.38 14.14
C GLU A 101 -14.36 4.46 12.62
N ASN A 102 -14.37 5.69 12.11
CA ASN A 102 -14.12 5.95 10.70
C ASN A 102 -13.00 6.98 10.57
N THR A 103 -11.77 6.49 10.44
CA THR A 103 -10.57 7.30 10.29
C THR A 103 -10.67 8.27 9.10
N LEU A 104 -11.33 7.87 8.01
CA LEU A 104 -11.50 8.74 6.86
C LEU A 104 -12.43 9.92 7.15
N ARG A 105 -13.45 9.73 7.99
CA ARG A 105 -14.28 10.84 8.50
C ARG A 105 -13.43 11.80 9.34
N SER A 106 -12.63 11.28 10.27
CA SER A 106 -11.74 12.10 11.10
C SER A 106 -10.74 12.89 10.25
N PHE A 107 -10.19 12.25 9.21
CA PHE A 107 -9.33 12.89 8.22
C PHE A 107 -10.05 14.02 7.47
N LEU A 108 -11.25 13.80 6.91
CA LEU A 108 -12.01 14.85 6.21
C LEU A 108 -12.35 16.04 7.12
N GLN A 109 -12.69 15.78 8.39
CA GLN A 109 -12.93 16.83 9.37
C GLN A 109 -11.65 17.62 9.68
N ARG A 110 -10.53 16.93 9.89
CA ARG A 110 -9.24 17.57 10.15
C ARG A 110 -8.78 18.38 8.94
N TYR A 111 -8.96 17.83 7.76
CA TYR A 111 -8.59 18.49 6.53
C TYR A 111 -9.42 19.75 6.29
N HIS A 112 -10.74 19.72 6.51
CA HIS A 112 -11.57 20.91 6.44
C HIS A 112 -11.03 22.06 7.31
N THR A 113 -10.48 21.76 8.49
CA THR A 113 -9.87 22.76 9.38
C THR A 113 -8.48 23.21 8.92
N LEU A 114 -7.62 22.29 8.49
CA LEU A 114 -6.22 22.59 8.22
C LEU A 114 -5.94 23.10 6.80
N GLY A 115 -6.80 22.77 5.83
CA GLY A 115 -6.58 23.11 4.42
C GLY A 115 -5.35 22.43 3.79
N ASN A 116 -4.71 21.48 4.49
CA ASN A 116 -3.58 20.70 3.98
C ASN A 116 -3.74 19.20 4.28
N GLU A 117 -3.78 18.39 3.22
CA GLU A 117 -3.94 16.94 3.32
C GLU A 117 -2.77 16.26 4.04
N ARG A 118 -1.53 16.56 3.64
CA ARG A 118 -0.35 15.93 4.25
C ARG A 118 -0.31 16.20 5.74
N THR A 119 -0.61 17.44 6.15
CA THR A 119 -0.71 17.80 7.56
C THR A 119 -1.86 17.07 8.25
N ALA A 120 -3.02 16.95 7.61
CA ALA A 120 -4.16 16.24 8.17
C ALA A 120 -3.89 14.73 8.32
N LEU A 121 -3.30 14.08 7.31
CA LEU A 121 -2.87 12.69 7.38
C LEU A 121 -1.84 12.48 8.49
N ALA A 122 -0.81 13.32 8.54
CA ALA A 122 0.22 13.24 9.59
C ALA A 122 -0.40 13.32 10.99
N GLN A 123 -1.29 14.29 11.25
CA GLN A 123 -1.93 14.41 12.56
C GLN A 123 -2.77 13.19 12.92
N ILE A 124 -3.57 12.65 11.98
CA ILE A 124 -4.37 11.44 12.25
C ILE A 124 -3.49 10.22 12.47
N ILE A 125 -2.37 10.10 11.72
CA ILE A 125 -1.43 9.00 11.88
C ILE A 125 -0.70 9.07 13.23
N ASP A 126 -0.29 10.26 13.63
CA ASP A 126 0.43 10.49 14.89
C ASP A 126 -0.48 10.32 16.10
N GLU A 127 -1.73 10.80 16.05
CA GLU A 127 -2.70 10.72 17.15
C GLU A 127 -3.08 9.27 17.49
N ASN A 128 -3.21 8.42 16.49
CA ASN A 128 -3.66 7.03 16.67
C ASN A 128 -2.50 6.06 16.95
N TRP A 129 -1.24 6.51 16.93
CA TRP A 129 -0.07 5.68 17.21
C TRP A 129 0.66 6.11 18.49
N ALA A 130 0.85 5.15 19.40
CA ALA A 130 1.46 5.35 20.72
C ALA A 130 2.82 6.09 20.69
N PRO A 131 3.22 6.81 21.76
CA PRO A 131 4.38 7.74 21.78
C PRO A 131 5.77 7.12 21.55
N ASN A 132 5.89 5.78 21.44
CA ASN A 132 7.15 5.09 21.14
C ASN A 132 7.23 4.60 19.68
N ASN A 133 6.40 5.13 18.79
CA ASN A 133 6.27 4.57 17.46
C ASN A 133 7.29 5.15 16.47
N VAL A 134 8.28 4.33 16.10
CA VAL A 134 9.24 4.60 15.01
C VAL A 134 8.56 4.84 13.66
N TYR A 135 7.28 4.48 13.56
CA TYR A 135 6.45 4.63 12.37
C TYR A 135 5.46 5.83 12.44
N GLY A 136 5.37 6.58 13.55
CA GLY A 136 4.52 7.77 13.73
C GLY A 136 4.95 8.99 12.91
N GLN A 137 5.26 8.79 11.64
CA GLN A 137 5.57 9.80 10.65
C GLN A 137 4.93 9.36 9.34
N LEU A 138 4.29 10.30 8.64
CA LEU A 138 3.56 10.05 7.40
C LEU A 138 4.36 9.22 6.37
N ASP A 139 5.63 9.55 6.14
CA ASP A 139 6.49 8.82 5.20
C ASP A 139 6.74 7.37 5.62
N THR A 140 6.85 7.13 6.91
CA THR A 140 7.04 5.79 7.45
C THR A 140 5.73 4.97 7.41
N PHE A 141 4.57 5.63 7.48
CA PHE A 141 3.27 4.98 7.25
C PHE A 141 3.11 4.53 5.78
N PHE A 142 3.58 5.34 4.83
CA PHE A 142 3.64 4.94 3.41
C PHE A 142 4.59 3.76 3.19
N ALA A 143 5.76 3.77 3.82
CA ALA A 143 6.68 2.63 3.79
C ALA A 143 6.04 1.36 4.38
N LEU A 144 5.30 1.48 5.48
CA LEU A 144 4.56 0.35 6.05
C LEU A 144 3.55 -0.20 5.04
N PHE A 145 2.81 0.66 4.36
CA PHE A 145 1.87 0.23 3.33
C PHE A 145 2.54 -0.62 2.22
N ALA A 146 3.78 -0.32 1.84
CA ALA A 146 4.56 -1.16 0.92
C ALA A 146 4.74 -2.59 1.44
N ARG A 147 5.20 -2.72 2.69
CA ARG A 147 5.31 -4.03 3.36
C ARG A 147 3.98 -4.78 3.43
N GLU A 148 2.90 -4.08 3.79
CA GLU A 148 1.59 -4.70 3.99
C GLU A 148 0.93 -5.15 2.67
N ARG A 149 1.26 -4.49 1.54
CA ARG A 149 0.88 -4.97 0.20
C ARG A 149 1.51 -6.32 -0.09
N GLU A 150 2.81 -6.45 0.18
CA GLU A 150 3.60 -7.66 -0.05
C GLU A 150 3.09 -8.86 0.75
N ILE A 151 2.85 -8.70 2.05
CA ILE A 151 2.40 -9.82 2.91
C ILE A 151 0.88 -10.04 2.86
N GLY A 152 0.15 -9.29 2.03
CA GLY A 152 -1.29 -9.41 1.86
C GLY A 152 -2.14 -8.91 3.05
N ALA A 153 -1.55 -8.18 3.99
CA ALA A 153 -2.22 -7.68 5.18
C ALA A 153 -2.72 -6.22 5.07
N TRP A 154 -2.52 -5.56 3.92
CA TRP A 154 -3.01 -4.19 3.64
C TRP A 154 -4.53 -4.01 3.74
N ARG A 155 -5.31 -5.10 3.76
CA ARG A 155 -6.77 -5.14 3.97
C ARG A 155 -7.19 -5.69 5.33
N THR A 156 -6.23 -5.89 6.23
CA THR A 156 -6.41 -6.43 7.59
C THR A 156 -5.99 -5.41 8.65
N GLY A 157 -6.89 -5.06 9.57
CA GLY A 157 -6.59 -4.18 10.70
C GLY A 157 -6.10 -4.95 11.94
N PRO A 158 -5.64 -4.25 13.01
CA PRO A 158 -5.21 -4.85 14.27
C PRO A 158 -6.28 -5.72 14.95
N THR A 159 -7.56 -5.41 14.69
CA THR A 159 -8.74 -6.08 15.26
C THR A 159 -9.36 -7.12 14.31
N GLY A 160 -8.73 -7.38 13.15
CA GLY A 160 -9.26 -8.25 12.08
C GLY A 160 -9.60 -7.47 10.80
N GLY A 161 -9.77 -8.19 9.68
CA GLY A 161 -9.98 -7.58 8.37
C GLY A 161 -11.41 -7.13 8.12
N ALA A 162 -11.59 -5.86 7.76
CA ALA A 162 -12.88 -5.31 7.34
C ALA A 162 -13.30 -5.80 5.94
N TYR A 163 -12.34 -6.20 5.09
CA TYR A 163 -12.57 -6.61 3.71
C TYR A 163 -11.81 -7.90 3.38
N PRO A 164 -12.26 -9.07 3.89
CA PRO A 164 -11.62 -10.36 3.60
C PRO A 164 -11.66 -10.69 2.09
N GLU A 165 -12.68 -10.20 1.40
CA GLU A 165 -12.84 -10.29 -0.05
C GLU A 165 -13.24 -8.92 -0.60
N ILE A 166 -12.72 -8.57 -1.77
CA ILE A 166 -13.17 -7.40 -2.51
C ILE A 166 -13.47 -7.84 -3.94
N LEU A 167 -14.72 -7.67 -4.36
CA LEU A 167 -15.18 -8.19 -5.64
C LEU A 167 -14.87 -7.21 -6.78
N GLY A 168 -14.54 -7.74 -7.96
CA GLY A 168 -14.48 -6.99 -9.20
C GLY A 168 -15.87 -6.74 -9.81
N PRO A 169 -15.95 -6.06 -10.95
CA PRO A 169 -17.22 -5.82 -11.65
C PRO A 169 -17.95 -7.10 -12.06
N ASP A 170 -17.20 -8.16 -12.34
CA ASP A 170 -17.65 -9.50 -12.71
C ASP A 170 -18.15 -10.33 -11.52
N GLY A 171 -17.86 -9.91 -10.28
CA GLY A 171 -18.20 -10.65 -9.06
C GLY A 171 -17.13 -11.64 -8.61
N ALA A 172 -15.99 -11.72 -9.30
CA ALA A 172 -14.85 -12.49 -8.82
C ALA A 172 -14.12 -11.73 -7.70
N ASN A 173 -13.60 -12.46 -6.72
CA ASN A 173 -12.73 -11.88 -5.71
C ASN A 173 -11.41 -11.45 -6.36
N ILE A 174 -10.99 -10.22 -6.08
CA ILE A 174 -9.71 -9.69 -6.55
C ILE A 174 -8.65 -10.02 -5.49
N VAL A 175 -7.66 -10.82 -5.90
CA VAL A 175 -6.47 -11.13 -5.12
C VAL A 175 -5.28 -10.54 -5.86
N PRO A 176 -4.88 -9.29 -5.56
CA PRO A 176 -3.76 -8.66 -6.25
C PRO A 176 -2.44 -9.28 -5.78
N ALA A 177 -1.52 -9.47 -6.72
CA ALA A 177 -0.15 -9.91 -6.44
C ALA A 177 0.81 -8.78 -6.77
N VAL A 178 1.74 -8.48 -5.86
CA VAL A 178 2.77 -7.47 -6.07
C VAL A 178 3.71 -7.95 -7.17
N ALA A 179 4.01 -7.09 -8.14
CA ALA A 179 5.02 -7.37 -9.15
C ALA A 179 6.41 -7.30 -8.49
N GLU A 180 7.19 -8.36 -8.65
CA GLU A 180 8.51 -8.51 -8.06
C GLU A 180 9.53 -8.77 -9.17
N THR A 181 10.75 -8.27 -8.96
CA THR A 181 11.91 -8.62 -9.78
C THR A 181 12.49 -9.94 -9.28
N PRO A 182 12.45 -11.03 -10.06
CA PRO A 182 13.05 -12.29 -9.67
C PRO A 182 14.57 -12.21 -9.71
N VAL A 183 15.23 -12.66 -8.65
CA VAL A 183 16.69 -12.70 -8.52
C VAL A 183 17.11 -14.11 -8.05
N PRO A 184 17.36 -15.04 -8.98
CA PRO A 184 17.83 -16.37 -8.62
C PRO A 184 19.30 -16.30 -8.14
N LEU A 185 19.59 -16.83 -6.96
CA LEU A 185 20.93 -16.83 -6.37
C LEU A 185 21.41 -18.26 -6.11
N ALA A 186 22.45 -18.68 -6.83
CA ALA A 186 23.18 -19.91 -6.56
C ALA A 186 24.40 -19.64 -5.66
N ALA A 187 25.03 -20.69 -5.12
CA ALA A 187 26.26 -20.54 -4.35
C ALA A 187 27.35 -19.85 -5.19
N GLY A 188 28.01 -18.84 -4.61
CA GLY A 188 28.99 -17.99 -5.29
C GLY A 188 28.39 -16.94 -6.25
N ALA A 189 27.07 -16.89 -6.43
CA ALA A 189 26.44 -15.92 -7.32
C ALA A 189 26.40 -14.51 -6.71
N SER A 190 26.48 -13.51 -7.58
CA SER A 190 26.28 -12.10 -7.22
C SER A 190 25.25 -11.47 -8.15
N TYR A 191 24.44 -10.59 -7.59
CA TYR A 191 23.49 -9.74 -8.30
C TYR A 191 23.75 -8.28 -7.94
N THR A 192 23.85 -7.43 -8.95
CA THR A 192 23.99 -5.97 -8.77
C THR A 192 23.04 -5.26 -9.71
N VAL A 193 22.29 -4.29 -9.20
CA VAL A 193 21.43 -3.42 -10.00
C VAL A 193 21.43 -2.01 -9.47
N SER A 194 21.39 -1.03 -10.36
CA SER A 194 21.17 0.38 -10.04
C SER A 194 19.82 0.80 -10.59
N GLN A 195 18.98 1.39 -9.75
CA GLN A 195 17.62 1.81 -10.08
C GLN A 195 17.29 3.16 -9.43
N THR A 196 16.11 3.68 -9.76
CA THR A 196 15.47 4.79 -9.05
C THR A 196 14.08 4.33 -8.61
N VAL A 197 13.76 4.58 -7.34
CA VAL A 197 12.41 4.40 -6.80
C VAL A 197 11.73 5.77 -6.74
N SER A 198 10.49 5.81 -7.19
CA SER A 198 9.64 7.00 -7.21
C SER A 198 9.27 7.47 -5.79
N PRO A 199 8.84 8.73 -5.63
CA PRO A 199 8.25 9.21 -4.38
C PRO A 199 7.11 8.30 -3.93
N LEU A 200 7.19 7.72 -2.73
CA LEU A 200 6.18 6.78 -2.20
C LEU A 200 5.90 5.55 -3.08
N GLY A 201 6.74 5.30 -4.08
CA GLY A 201 6.80 4.05 -4.83
C GLY A 201 7.62 3.01 -4.07
N SER A 202 7.65 1.79 -4.58
CA SER A 202 8.48 0.73 -4.01
C SER A 202 8.95 -0.27 -5.06
N ASP A 203 10.19 -0.71 -4.92
CA ASP A 203 10.75 -1.84 -5.66
C ASP A 203 10.76 -3.09 -4.78
N TYR A 204 10.43 -4.23 -5.39
CA TYR A 204 10.40 -5.53 -4.72
C TYR A 204 11.34 -6.49 -5.45
N TYR A 205 12.28 -7.07 -4.71
CA TYR A 205 13.25 -8.04 -5.22
C TYR A 205 13.04 -9.38 -4.55
N HIS A 206 12.74 -10.40 -5.35
CA HIS A 206 12.54 -11.76 -4.89
C HIS A 206 13.83 -12.57 -5.05
N LEU A 207 14.64 -12.59 -4.00
CA LEU A 207 15.91 -13.31 -3.92
C LEU A 207 15.62 -14.79 -3.66
N SER A 208 15.61 -15.60 -4.73
CA SER A 208 15.26 -17.03 -4.68
C SER A 208 16.51 -17.90 -4.57
N PHE A 209 16.63 -18.67 -3.50
CA PHE A 209 17.82 -19.49 -3.23
C PHE A 209 17.79 -20.78 -4.07
N GLN A 210 18.83 -21.01 -4.88
CA GLN A 210 18.93 -22.18 -5.75
C GLN A 210 19.48 -23.40 -4.99
N PRO A 211 19.27 -24.63 -5.49
CA PRO A 211 19.84 -25.83 -4.87
C PRO A 211 21.35 -25.71 -4.64
N GLY A 212 21.83 -26.15 -3.47
CA GLY A 212 23.25 -26.09 -3.09
C GLY A 212 23.66 -24.78 -2.41
N THR A 213 22.72 -23.93 -2.01
CA THR A 213 22.98 -22.70 -1.22
C THR A 213 22.93 -22.93 0.30
N ASP A 214 22.57 -24.14 0.75
CA ASP A 214 22.51 -24.47 2.17
C ASP A 214 23.87 -24.29 2.86
N GLY A 215 23.89 -23.57 3.98
CA GLY A 215 25.10 -23.31 4.76
C GLY A 215 25.97 -22.17 4.25
N HIS A 216 25.57 -21.50 3.16
CA HIS A 216 26.22 -20.30 2.65
C HIS A 216 25.64 -19.02 3.25
N ASP A 217 26.45 -17.95 3.31
CA ASP A 217 26.03 -16.66 3.84
C ASP A 217 25.46 -15.77 2.74
N LEU A 218 24.25 -15.25 2.96
CA LEU A 218 23.66 -14.20 2.12
C LEU A 218 24.09 -12.82 2.62
N THR A 219 24.79 -12.06 1.77
CA THR A 219 25.05 -10.64 1.98
C THR A 219 24.16 -9.81 1.07
N VAL A 220 23.40 -8.88 1.64
CA VAL A 220 22.64 -7.87 0.90
C VAL A 220 23.10 -6.49 1.32
N SER A 221 23.44 -5.62 0.37
CA SER A 221 23.78 -4.23 0.63
C SER A 221 23.02 -3.31 -0.31
N VAL A 222 22.54 -2.18 0.24
CA VAL A 222 21.91 -1.11 -0.53
C VAL A 222 22.72 0.15 -0.32
N THR A 223 23.30 0.66 -1.40
CA THR A 223 24.06 1.91 -1.42
C THR A 223 23.18 3.01 -1.98
N VAL A 224 23.10 4.13 -1.28
CA VAL A 224 22.27 5.28 -1.68
C VAL A 224 23.13 6.54 -1.84
N PRO A 225 22.93 7.32 -2.92
CA PRO A 225 23.52 8.64 -3.06
C PRO A 225 23.00 9.61 -1.99
N PRO A 226 23.76 10.66 -1.66
CA PRO A 226 23.29 11.73 -0.79
C PRO A 226 21.97 12.35 -1.30
N GLY A 227 21.03 12.58 -0.38
CA GLY A 227 19.75 13.24 -0.68
C GLY A 227 18.58 12.31 -1.03
N GLY A 228 18.82 11.01 -1.19
CA GLY A 228 17.72 10.04 -1.28
C GLY A 228 17.11 9.70 0.08
N ASP A 229 15.81 9.43 0.11
CA ASP A 229 15.09 9.06 1.32
C ASP A 229 14.33 7.73 1.14
N TYR A 230 14.58 6.77 2.03
CA TYR A 230 14.18 5.38 1.84
C TYR A 230 13.75 4.69 3.12
N SER A 231 12.97 3.64 2.97
CA SER A 231 12.73 2.62 3.97
C SER A 231 12.94 1.24 3.37
N TYR A 232 13.43 0.32 4.21
CA TYR A 232 13.79 -1.03 3.79
C TYR A 232 13.03 -2.05 4.63
N TYR A 233 12.52 -3.08 3.97
CA TYR A 233 11.95 -4.23 4.65
C TYR A 233 12.54 -5.52 4.08
N LEU A 234 12.82 -6.45 4.98
CA LEU A 234 13.23 -7.80 4.67
C LEU A 234 12.08 -8.73 5.07
N VAL A 235 11.52 -9.44 4.09
CA VAL A 235 10.42 -10.37 4.29
C VAL A 235 10.88 -11.77 3.88
N TRP A 236 11.00 -12.67 4.85
CA TRP A 236 11.33 -14.06 4.59
C TRP A 236 10.09 -14.81 4.12
N ARG A 237 10.16 -15.42 2.93
CA ARG A 237 9.09 -16.26 2.38
C ARG A 237 9.45 -17.74 2.54
N LYS A 238 8.44 -18.55 2.80
CA LYS A 238 8.52 -20.01 2.81
C LYS A 238 7.31 -20.62 2.13
N ALA A 239 7.54 -21.73 1.44
CA ALA A 239 6.48 -22.58 0.91
C ALA A 239 5.68 -23.28 2.02
N GLN A 240 6.28 -23.52 3.21
CA GLN A 240 5.62 -24.18 4.36
C GLN A 240 6.06 -23.59 5.71
N ALA A 241 5.24 -23.79 6.76
CA ALA A 241 5.42 -23.12 8.04
C ALA A 241 6.57 -23.70 8.90
N ILE A 242 7.36 -22.79 9.53
CA ILE A 242 8.27 -23.00 10.69
C ILE A 242 9.58 -23.77 10.37
N GLN A 243 10.67 -23.13 9.91
CA GLN A 243 11.86 -22.73 10.70
C GLN A 243 12.75 -21.77 9.89
N LEU A 244 13.20 -20.61 10.40
CA LEU A 244 13.94 -19.58 9.62
C LEU A 244 15.14 -20.12 8.83
N ALA A 245 15.76 -21.21 9.27
CA ALA A 245 16.84 -21.92 8.57
C ALA A 245 16.42 -22.63 7.25
N GLN A 246 15.15 -22.57 6.86
CA GLN A 246 14.57 -23.23 5.68
C GLN A 246 13.78 -22.24 4.82
N ALA A 247 14.18 -20.97 4.76
CA ALA A 247 13.55 -20.02 3.86
C ALA A 247 13.88 -20.37 2.40
N ASP A 248 12.88 -20.42 1.53
CA ASP A 248 13.10 -20.65 0.09
C ASP A 248 13.51 -19.35 -0.62
N ALA A 249 13.15 -18.21 -0.02
CA ALA A 249 13.46 -16.90 -0.56
C ALA A 249 13.42 -15.78 0.48
N LEU A 250 14.08 -14.68 0.11
CA LEU A 250 13.99 -13.38 0.77
C LEU A 250 13.39 -12.36 -0.20
N VAL A 251 12.39 -11.62 0.23
CA VAL A 251 11.91 -10.43 -0.49
C VAL A 251 12.50 -9.19 0.17
N LEU A 252 13.30 -8.44 -0.60
CA LEU A 252 13.75 -7.11 -0.22
C LEU A 252 12.80 -6.07 -0.81
N ILE A 253 12.26 -5.21 0.04
CA ILE A 253 11.44 -4.06 -0.35
C ILE A 253 12.27 -2.81 -0.14
N ILE A 254 12.42 -2.00 -1.20
CA ILE A 254 13.02 -0.67 -1.13
C ILE A 254 11.90 0.32 -1.43
N SER A 255 11.44 1.05 -0.41
CA SER A 255 10.37 2.04 -0.52
C SER A 255 10.95 3.44 -0.54
N GLY A 256 10.59 4.24 -1.55
CA GLY A 256 10.90 5.66 -1.55
C GLY A 256 10.07 6.39 -0.49
N ARG A 257 10.72 7.20 0.34
CA ARG A 257 10.08 8.18 1.24
C ARG A 257 10.27 9.57 0.67
N GLY A 258 9.43 10.54 1.04
CA GLY A 258 9.60 11.92 0.58
C GLY A 258 9.62 12.05 -0.95
N ALA A 259 10.82 12.26 -1.53
CA ALA A 259 11.05 12.38 -2.97
C ALA A 259 11.56 11.09 -3.65
N GLY A 260 11.76 9.99 -2.92
CA GLY A 260 12.39 8.78 -3.43
C GLY A 260 13.87 8.98 -3.75
N GLY A 261 14.36 8.29 -4.78
CA GLY A 261 15.71 8.50 -5.31
C GLY A 261 16.37 7.25 -5.88
N SER A 262 17.63 7.41 -6.30
CA SER A 262 18.44 6.34 -6.86
C SER A 262 19.13 5.47 -5.80
N TYR A 263 19.32 4.19 -6.09
CA TYR A 263 20.07 3.28 -5.23
C TYR A 263 20.81 2.23 -6.06
N THR A 264 21.79 1.59 -5.44
CA THR A 264 22.44 0.38 -5.97
C THR A 264 22.25 -0.76 -4.97
N LEU A 265 21.59 -1.83 -5.41
CA LEU A 265 21.44 -3.08 -4.65
C LEU A 265 22.53 -4.05 -5.07
N ASN A 266 23.19 -4.67 -4.09
CA ASN A 266 24.06 -5.82 -4.28
C ASN A 266 23.56 -6.98 -3.40
N ALA A 267 23.50 -8.18 -3.96
CA ALA A 267 23.24 -9.41 -3.24
C ALA A 267 24.28 -10.48 -3.63
N HIS A 268 24.79 -11.23 -2.66
CA HIS A 268 25.81 -12.25 -2.88
C HIS A 268 25.61 -13.44 -1.93
N ILE A 269 25.78 -14.66 -2.43
CA ILE A 269 25.85 -15.87 -1.61
C ILE A 269 27.30 -16.39 -1.61
N ALA A 270 27.92 -16.43 -0.43
CA ALA A 270 29.31 -16.85 -0.22
C ALA A 270 29.42 -18.25 0.36
#